data_AF-A0A7W2LZN0-F1
#
_entry.id   AF-A0A7W2LZN0-F1
#
_cell.length_a   1.000
_cell.length_b   1.000
_cell.length_c   1.000
_cell.angle_alpha   90.00
_cell.angle_beta   90.00
_cell.angle_gamma   90.00
#
_symmetry.space_group_name_H-M   'P 1'
#
loop_
_entity.id
_entity.type
_entity.pdbx_description
1 polymer ?
#
loop_
_entity_poly.entity_id
_entity_poly.type
_entity_poly.pdbx_seq_one_letter_code
_entity_poly.pdbx_strand_id
1 'polypeptide(L)' 'MRDEVRYALAREFLREYVLSVEQISARLGYIDPTSFIKAFKRWTGETPLSYRKRPRVNR' A
#
# COMPACT_ATOMS: atom_id res chain seq x y z
N MET A 1 11.47 9.39 -6.36
CA MET A 1 11.21 8.53 -5.18
C MET A 1 11.55 7.10 -5.53
N ARG A 2 12.45 6.44 -4.79
CA ARG A 2 12.78 5.00 -5.01
C ARG A 2 11.62 4.13 -4.56
N ASP A 3 11.44 2.97 -5.19
CA ASP A 3 10.37 2.02 -4.87
C ASP A 3 10.39 1.57 -3.41
N GLU A 4 11.57 1.51 -2.80
CA GLU A 4 11.76 1.22 -1.37
C GLU A 4 11.02 2.22 -0.47
N VAL A 5 11.07 3.52 -0.79
CA VAL A 5 10.41 4.57 -0.01
C VAL A 5 8.90 4.49 -0.20
N ARG A 6 8.43 4.23 -1.44
CA ARG A 6 7.00 4.06 -1.71
C ARG A 6 6.45 2.84 -0.99
N TYR A 7 7.23 1.76 -0.95
CA TYR A 7 6.87 0.53 -0.27
C TYR A 7 6.75 0.73 1.25
N ALA A 8 7.70 1.42 1.87
CA ALA A 8 7.65 1.72 3.31
C ALA A 8 6.39 2.50 3.68
N LEU A 9 6.12 3.61 2.98
CA LEU A 9 4.93 4.44 3.22
C LEU A 9 3.62 3.72 2.91
N ALA A 10 3.57 2.93 1.84
CA ALA A 10 2.39 2.13 1.52
C ALA A 10 2.02 1.17 2.66
N ARG A 11 3.01 0.54 3.29
CA ARG A 11 2.77 -0.36 4.43
C ARG A 11 2.23 0.37 5.65
N GLU A 12 2.77 1.55 5.96
CA GLU A 12 2.28 2.38 7.07
C GLU A 12 0.84 2.82 6.83
N PHE A 13 0.55 3.40 5.67
CA PHE A 13 -0.80 3.87 5.33
C PHE A 13 -1.83 2.73 5.27
N LEU A 14 -1.45 1.55 4.80
CA LEU A 14 -2.36 0.40 4.79
C LEU A 14 -2.67 -0.09 6.21
N ARG A 15 -1.71 0.01 7.15
CA ARG A 15 -1.89 -0.39 8.56
C ARG A 15 -2.78 0.56 9.35
N GLU A 16 -2.85 1.83 8.99
CA GLU A 16 -3.65 2.81 9.73
C GLU A 16 -5.15 2.71 9.43
N TYR A 17 -5.57 1.97 8.40
CA TYR A 17 -6.98 1.77 7.99
C TYR A 17 -7.80 3.04 7.67
N VAL A 18 -7.27 4.24 7.91
CA VAL A 18 -7.99 5.51 7.68
C VAL A 18 -8.07 5.89 6.20
N LEU A 19 -7.08 5.50 5.39
CA LEU A 19 -6.99 5.94 3.98
C LEU A 19 -7.57 4.90 3.01
N SER A 20 -8.32 5.29 1.99
CA SER A 20 -8.69 4.36 0.91
C SER A 20 -7.46 3.98 0.07
N VAL A 21 -7.53 2.88 -0.68
CA VAL A 21 -6.45 2.49 -1.62
C VAL A 21 -6.19 3.59 -2.65
N GLU A 22 -7.23 4.32 -3.06
CA GLU A 22 -7.15 5.47 -3.95
C GLU A 22 -6.42 6.65 -3.31
N GLN A 23 -6.73 6.99 -2.05
CA GLN A 23 -6.03 8.05 -1.32
C GLN A 23 -4.56 7.72 -1.09
N ILE A 24 -4.22 6.45 -0.87
CA ILE A 24 -2.85 5.96 -0.75
C ILE A 24 -2.13 6.08 -2.10
N SER A 25 -2.78 5.67 -3.18
CA SER A 25 -2.25 5.78 -4.54
C SER A 25 -1.86 7.23 -4.88
N ALA A 26 -2.77 8.18 -4.64
CA ALA A 26 -2.54 9.60 -4.88
C ALA A 26 -1.37 10.15 -4.03
N ARG A 27 -1.32 9.81 -2.74
CA ARG A 27 -0.23 10.24 -1.83
C ARG A 27 1.15 9.72 -2.23
N LEU A 28 1.21 8.54 -2.86
CA LEU A 28 2.46 7.94 -3.32
C LEU A 28 2.86 8.37 -4.75
N GLY A 29 2.06 9.24 -5.37
CA GLY A 29 2.32 9.81 -6.70
C GLY A 29 2.01 8.85 -7.85
N TYR A 30 1.08 7.92 -7.67
CA TYR A 30 0.58 7.08 -8.76
C TYR A 30 -0.56 7.79 -9.49
N ILE A 31 -0.60 7.61 -10.81
CA ILE A 31 -1.64 8.18 -11.68
C ILE A 31 -3.03 7.58 -11.40
N ASP A 32 -3.08 6.33 -10.97
CA ASP A 32 -4.33 5.62 -10.71
C ASP A 32 -4.13 4.48 -9.68
N PRO A 33 -5.21 4.05 -8.98
CA PRO A 33 -5.14 2.98 -7.99
C PRO A 33 -4.66 1.63 -8.55
N THR A 34 -4.92 1.33 -9.82
CA THR A 34 -4.51 0.05 -10.46
C THR A 34 -2.99 0.00 -10.60
N SER A 35 -2.36 1.11 -10.97
CA SER A 35 -0.89 1.21 -11.03
C SER A 35 -0.25 0.97 -9.66
N PHE A 36 -0.82 1.56 -8.60
CA PHE A 36 -0.39 1.29 -7.22
C PHE A 36 -0.59 -0.17 -6.83
N ILE A 37 -1.76 -0.77 -7.10
CA ILE A 37 -2.05 -2.18 -6.76
C ILE A 37 -1.06 -3.13 -7.43
N LYS A 38 -0.73 -2.90 -8.72
CA LYS A 38 0.26 -3.71 -9.45
C LYS A 38 1.65 -3.59 -8.84
N ALA A 39 2.10 -2.38 -8.53
CA ALA A 39 3.38 -2.15 -7.89
C ALA A 39 3.45 -2.80 -6.51
N PHE A 40 2.42 -2.58 -5.69
CA PHE A 40 2.33 -3.15 -4.36
C PHE A 40 2.33 -4.68 -4.37
N LYS A 41 1.59 -5.31 -5.29
CA LYS A 41 1.60 -6.76 -5.48
C LYS A 41 2.96 -7.28 -5.94
N ARG A 42 3.68 -6.54 -6.81
CA ARG A 42 5.05 -6.89 -7.20
C ARG A 42 6.02 -6.84 -6.02
N TRP A 43 5.85 -5.90 -5.09
CA TRP A 43 6.71 -5.76 -3.91
C TRP A 43 6.41 -6.78 -2.80
N THR A 44 5.13 -7.12 -2.61
CA THR A 44 4.67 -7.90 -1.44
C THR A 44 4.16 -9.30 -1.75
N GLY A 45 3.87 -9.59 -3.02
CA GLY A 45 3.18 -10.80 -3.46
C GLY A 45 1.65 -10.75 -3.30
N GLU A 46 1.07 -9.71 -2.68
CA GLU A 46 -0.36 -9.63 -2.37
C GLU A 46 -0.98 -8.28 -2.70
N THR A 47 -2.31 -8.19 -2.75
CA THR A 47 -2.99 -6.92 -3.00
C THR A 47 -3.01 -6.05 -1.73
N PRO A 48 -3.09 -4.71 -1.86
CA PRO A 48 -3.22 -3.81 -0.71
C PRO A 48 -4.40 -4.18 0.22
N LEU A 49 -5.51 -4.67 -0.34
CA LEU A 49 -6.69 -5.10 0.42
C LEU A 49 -6.42 -6.39 1.21
N SER A 50 -5.72 -7.37 0.62
CA SER A 50 -5.29 -8.57 1.34
C SER A 50 -4.29 -8.24 2.43
N TYR A 51 -3.32 -7.36 2.14
CA TYR A 51 -2.34 -6.87 3.12
C TYR A 51 -3.03 -6.22 4.32
N ARG A 52 -4.07 -5.41 4.07
CA ARG A 52 -4.87 -4.78 5.12
C ARG A 52 -5.48 -5.81 6.05
N LYS A 53 -6.20 -6.79 5.50
CA LYS A 53 -6.91 -7.83 6.26
C LYS A 53 -6.00 -8.69 7.14
N ARG A 54 -4.66 -8.57 7.04
CA ARG A 54 -3.75 -9.28 7.93
C ARG A 54 -3.99 -8.83 9.37
N PRO A 55 -4.11 -9.77 10.32
CA PRO A 55 -4.19 -9.43 11.73
C PRO A 55 -2.95 -8.63 12.11
N ARG A 56 -3.15 -7.54 12.85
CA ARG A 56 -2.04 -6.81 13.47
C ARG A 56 -1.42 -7.77 14.48
N VAL A 57 -0.25 -8.33 14.14
CA VAL A 57 0.57 -9.04 15.12
C VAL A 57 1.03 -8.00 16.13
N ASN A 58 0.31 -7.92 17.25
CA ASN A 58 0.69 -7.15 18.42
C ASN A 58 1.87 -7.89 19.06
N ARG A 59 3.08 -7.35 18.92
CA ARG A 59 4.22 -7.73 19.75
C ARG A 59 4.37 -6.69 20.85
#